data_AF-A0A7C5MSK7-F1
#
_entry.id   AF-A0A7C5MSK7-F1
#
_cell.length_a   1.000
_cell.length_b   1.000
_cell.length_c   1.000
_cell.angle_alpha   90.00
_cell.angle_beta   90.00
_cell.angle_gamma   90.00
#
_symmetry.space_group_name_H-M   'P 1'
#
loop_
_entity.id
_entity.type
_entity.pdbx_description
1 polymer ?
#
loop_
_entity_poly.entity_id
_entity_poly.type
_entity_poly.pdbx_seq_one_letter_code
_entity_poly.pdbx_strand_id
1 'polypeptide(L)'
;MEKIYYCPHSKEESCHCRKPSPYFVNMAIREYNLDISNSYVIGDHPSDIQLAKNAGIKGIYVLTGHGRKHLSELDRDTVKKANLKKAIEYILNLRRRFYE
;
A
#
# COMPACT_ATOMS: atom_id res chain seq x y z
N MET A 1 16.52 2.02 -5.80
CA MET A 1 15.14 1.80 -6.26
C MET A 1 15.21 0.75 -7.34
N GLU A 2 14.58 -0.41 -7.16
CA GLU A 2 14.75 -1.55 -8.07
C GLU A 2 13.87 -1.45 -9.32
N LYS A 3 12.61 -1.01 -9.18
CA LYS A 3 11.69 -0.81 -10.32
C LYS A 3 10.59 0.20 -9.98
N ILE A 4 10.05 0.84 -11.02
CA ILE A 4 8.89 1.74 -10.93
C ILE A 4 7.77 1.16 -11.78
N TYR A 5 6.58 1.06 -11.20
CA TYR A 5 5.35 0.75 -11.90
C TYR A 5 4.41 1.95 -11.82
N TYR A 6 3.84 2.37 -12.95
CA TYR A 6 2.92 3.49 -13.00
C TYR A 6 1.85 3.25 -14.06
N CYS A 7 0.64 3.74 -13.80
CA CYS A 7 -0.45 3.72 -14.77
C CYS A 7 -0.45 5.09 -15.47
N PRO A 8 -0.25 5.16 -16.80
CA PRO A 8 -0.20 6.43 -17.54
C PRO A 8 -1.60 7.02 -17.82
N HIS A 9 -2.65 6.22 -17.63
CA HIS A 9 -4.01 6.56 -18.03
C HIS A 9 -4.65 7.61 -17.11
N SER A 10 -5.54 8.40 -17.71
CA SER A 10 -6.34 9.41 -17.02
C SER A 10 -7.42 8.78 -16.12
N LYS A 11 -8.29 9.60 -15.51
CA LYS A 11 -9.42 9.12 -14.70
C LYS A 11 -10.57 8.59 -15.56
N GLU A 12 -10.71 9.17 -16.75
CA GLU A 12 -11.79 8.93 -17.71
C GLU A 12 -11.52 7.68 -18.56
N GLU A 13 -10.24 7.32 -18.71
CA GLU A 13 -9.83 6.11 -19.41
C GLU A 13 -10.12 4.84 -18.58
N SER A 14 -10.91 3.93 -19.17
CA SER A 14 -11.11 2.59 -18.61
C SER A 14 -9.81 1.79 -18.76
N CYS A 15 -9.09 1.60 -17.66
CA CYS A 15 -7.87 0.80 -17.62
C CYS A 15 -7.89 -0.20 -16.46
N HIS A 16 -7.21 -1.33 -16.66
CA HIS A 16 -7.07 -2.35 -15.61
C HIS A 16 -5.89 -2.09 -14.66
N CYS A 17 -5.09 -1.03 -14.87
CA CYS A 17 -3.84 -0.82 -14.11
C CYS A 17 -3.94 0.17 -12.96
N ARG A 18 -4.93 1.06 -12.99
CA ARG A 18 -5.04 2.16 -12.04
C ARG A 18 -5.53 1.64 -10.68
N LYS A 19 -4.96 2.16 -9.60
CA LYS A 19 -5.48 1.91 -8.24
C LYS A 19 -6.98 2.23 -8.20
N PRO A 20 -7.82 1.37 -7.61
CA PRO A 20 -7.45 0.29 -6.67
C PRO A 20 -7.11 -1.07 -7.30
N SER A 21 -6.92 -1.16 -8.61
CA SER A 21 -6.52 -2.42 -9.25
C SER A 21 -5.16 -2.94 -8.76
N PRO A 22 -5.02 -4.23 -8.38
CA PRO A 22 -3.78 -4.84 -7.92
C PRO A 22 -2.79 -5.17 -9.06
N TYR A 23 -3.10 -4.80 -10.30
CA TYR A 23 -2.34 -5.23 -11.49
C TYR A 23 -0.82 -5.12 -11.35
N PHE A 24 -0.30 -3.93 -11.01
CA PHE A 24 1.15 -3.72 -10.89
C PHE A 24 1.76 -4.39 -9.66
N VAL A 25 1.00 -4.50 -8.57
CA VAL A 25 1.45 -5.23 -7.37
C VAL A 25 1.56 -6.72 -7.68
N ASN A 26 0.56 -7.31 -8.35
CA ASN A 26 0.58 -8.70 -8.79
C ASN A 26 1.70 -8.98 -9.79
N MET A 27 1.99 -8.01 -10.68
CA MET A 27 3.14 -8.11 -11.58
C MET A 27 4.46 -8.15 -10.79
N ALA A 28 4.64 -7.27 -9.81
CA ALA A 28 5.82 -7.26 -8.95
C ALA A 28 5.97 -8.55 -8.12
N ILE A 29 4.86 -9.07 -7.54
CA ILE A 29 4.86 -10.34 -6.80
C ILE A 29 5.39 -11.47 -7.69
N ARG A 30 4.91 -11.57 -8.93
CA ARG A 30 5.33 -12.63 -9.88
C ARG A 30 6.77 -12.44 -10.35
N GLU A 31 7.15 -11.21 -10.69
CA GLU A 31 8.46 -10.89 -11.25
C GLU A 31 9.59 -11.14 -10.25
N TYR A 32 9.37 -10.79 -8.98
CA TYR A 32 10.39 -10.90 -7.92
C TYR A 32 10.15 -12.07 -6.95
N ASN A 33 9.15 -12.92 -7.22
CA ASN A 33 8.73 -14.02 -6.36
C ASN A 33 8.57 -13.59 -4.88
N LEU A 34 7.82 -12.50 -4.66
CA LEU A 34 7.71 -11.86 -3.35
C LEU A 34 6.84 -12.65 -2.39
N ASP A 35 7.26 -12.73 -1.13
CA ASP A 35 6.41 -13.22 -0.03
C ASP A 35 5.36 -12.15 0.35
N ILE A 36 4.12 -12.43 -0.02
CA ILE A 36 2.95 -11.57 0.21
C ILE A 36 2.76 -11.32 1.72
N SER A 37 3.00 -12.33 2.56
CA SER A 37 2.76 -12.24 4.02
C SER A 37 3.69 -11.23 4.71
N ASN A 38 4.86 -10.99 4.10
CA ASN A 38 5.89 -10.06 4.54
C ASN A 38 5.99 -8.79 3.68
N SER A 39 5.03 -8.58 2.78
CA SER A 39 4.95 -7.41 1.93
C SER A 39 3.99 -6.34 2.50
N TYR A 40 4.22 -5.08 2.13
CA TYR A 40 3.42 -3.94 2.60
C TYR A 40 3.21 -2.92 1.47
N VAL A 41 2.01 -2.33 1.42
CA VAL A 41 1.73 -1.12 0.63
C VAL A 41 1.62 0.07 1.59
N ILE A 42 2.35 1.15 1.32
CA ILE A 42 2.29 2.38 2.10
C ILE A 42 1.82 3.52 1.18
N GLY A 43 0.75 4.22 1.57
CA GLY A 43 0.16 5.29 0.76
C GLY A 43 -0.70 6.25 1.57
N ASP A 44 -1.05 7.39 0.97
CA ASP A 44 -1.79 8.48 1.58
C ASP A 44 -3.19 8.69 0.97
N HIS A 45 -3.62 7.79 0.06
CA HIS A 45 -4.94 7.81 -0.54
C HIS A 45 -5.72 6.52 -0.23
N PRO A 46 -7.06 6.57 0.01
CA PRO A 46 -7.84 5.36 0.30
C PRO A 46 -7.69 4.25 -0.75
N SER A 47 -7.49 4.64 -2.02
CA SER A 47 -7.23 3.69 -3.11
C SER A 47 -5.93 2.90 -2.95
N ASP A 48 -4.95 3.37 -2.16
CA ASP A 48 -3.75 2.61 -1.81
C ASP A 48 -4.07 1.47 -0.83
N ILE A 49 -4.97 1.72 0.11
CA ILE A 49 -5.43 0.71 1.08
C ILE A 49 -6.30 -0.33 0.37
N GLN A 50 -7.19 0.13 -0.52
CA GLN A 50 -7.98 -0.80 -1.32
C GLN A 50 -7.13 -1.60 -2.31
N LEU A 51 -6.10 -0.98 -2.91
CA LEU A 51 -5.09 -1.69 -3.70
C LEU A 51 -4.43 -2.82 -2.88
N ALA A 52 -3.99 -2.52 -1.66
CA ALA A 52 -3.36 -3.48 -0.78
C ALA A 52 -4.28 -4.67 -0.49
N LYS A 53 -5.54 -4.38 -0.12
CA LYS A 53 -6.58 -5.40 0.10
C LYS A 53 -6.80 -6.28 -1.14
N ASN A 54 -6.95 -5.66 -2.32
CA ASN A 54 -7.18 -6.38 -3.57
C ASN A 54 -5.97 -7.27 -3.96
N ALA A 55 -4.77 -6.92 -3.53
CA ALA A 55 -3.55 -7.71 -3.74
C ALA A 55 -3.29 -8.75 -2.63
N GLY A 56 -4.10 -8.80 -1.56
CA GLY A 56 -3.85 -9.64 -0.39
C GLY A 56 -2.65 -9.19 0.46
N ILE A 57 -2.21 -7.94 0.32
CA ILE A 57 -1.05 -7.36 1.02
C ILE A 57 -1.52 -6.46 2.18
N LYS A 58 -0.69 -6.36 3.22
CA LYS A 58 -0.91 -5.43 4.34
C LYS A 58 -0.81 -3.97 3.88
N GLY A 59 -1.87 -3.19 4.05
CA GLY A 59 -1.90 -1.75 3.78
C GLY A 59 -1.57 -0.90 5.02
N ILE A 60 -0.74 0.13 4.87
CA ILE A 60 -0.47 1.13 5.90
C ILE A 60 -0.75 2.51 5.33
N TYR A 61 -1.68 3.22 5.95
CA TYR A 61 -2.05 4.57 5.55
C TYR A 61 -1.18 5.61 6.26
N VAL A 62 -0.66 6.60 5.53
CA VAL A 62 0.11 7.70 6.12
C VAL A 62 -0.66 9.02 6.10
N LEU A 63 -0.47 9.83 7.15
CA LEU A 63 -1.17 11.12 7.33
C LEU A 63 -0.46 12.31 6.66
N THR A 64 0.59 12.06 5.90
CA THR A 64 1.27 13.05 5.03
C THR A 64 0.51 13.24 3.73
N GLY A 65 0.82 14.30 2.97
CA GLY A 65 0.21 14.53 1.65
C GLY A 65 -1.31 14.71 1.71
N HIS A 66 -2.04 13.87 0.98
CA HIS A 66 -3.50 13.82 0.99
C HIS A 66 -4.08 13.07 2.20
N GLY A 67 -3.23 12.43 3.00
CA GLY A 67 -3.57 11.57 4.13
C GLY A 67 -4.70 12.08 5.04
N ARG A 68 -4.54 13.30 5.55
CA ARG A 68 -5.53 13.87 6.49
C ARG A 68 -6.87 14.18 5.84
N LYS A 69 -6.92 14.39 4.53
CA LYS A 69 -8.13 14.80 3.81
C LYS A 69 -9.14 13.67 3.67
N HIS A 70 -8.69 12.42 3.67
CA HIS A 70 -9.51 11.24 3.39
C HIS A 70 -9.73 10.35 4.61
N LEU A 71 -9.51 10.86 5.83
CA LEU A 71 -9.61 10.07 7.06
C LEU A 71 -11.00 9.45 7.26
N SER A 72 -12.07 10.14 6.83
CA SER A 72 -13.45 9.67 6.92
C SER A 72 -13.78 8.56 5.92
N GLU A 73 -12.94 8.33 4.91
CA GLU A 73 -13.13 7.29 3.89
C GLU A 73 -12.46 5.97 4.26
N LEU A 74 -11.72 5.93 5.37
CA LEU A 74 -10.98 4.74 5.81
C LEU A 74 -11.79 3.90 6.78
N ASP A 75 -11.62 2.60 6.70
CA ASP A 75 -12.15 1.68 7.71
C ASP A 75 -11.49 1.92 9.07
N ARG A 76 -12.25 1.58 10.13
CA ARG A 76 -11.82 1.76 11.52
C ARG A 76 -10.52 1.01 11.83
N ASP A 77 -10.37 -0.18 11.26
CA ASP A 77 -9.22 -1.08 11.45
C ASP A 77 -8.02 -0.75 10.56
N THR A 78 -8.14 0.20 9.61
CA THR A 78 -7.02 0.62 8.78
C THR A 78 -5.86 1.11 9.65
N VAL A 79 -4.68 0.50 9.48
CA VAL A 79 -3.45 0.91 10.17
C VAL A 79 -3.02 2.28 9.64
N LYS A 80 -3.00 3.27 10.53
CA LYS A 80 -2.64 4.67 10.21
C LYS A 80 -1.33 5.04 10.90
N LYS A 81 -0.46 5.79 10.20
CA LYS A 81 0.82 6.29 10.74
C LYS A 81 1.05 7.74 10.35
N ALA A 82 1.73 8.49 11.20
CA ALA A 82 1.91 9.93 10.98
C ALA A 82 2.62 10.27 9.66
N ASN A 83 3.57 9.42 9.24
CA ASN A 83 4.39 9.59 8.04
C ASN A 83 5.07 8.27 7.66
N LEU A 84 5.82 8.28 6.55
CA LEU A 84 6.57 7.11 6.06
C LEU A 84 7.57 6.55 7.10
N LYS A 85 8.30 7.41 7.82
CA LYS A 85 9.25 6.97 8.86
C LYS A 85 8.53 6.16 9.95
N LYS A 86 7.39 6.63 10.43
CA LYS A 86 6.57 5.91 11.43
C LYS A 86 5.95 4.62 10.89
N ALA A 87 5.68 4.54 9.59
CA ALA A 87 5.26 3.29 8.95
C ALA A 87 6.40 2.25 8.92
N ILE A 88 7.62 2.67 8.59
CA ILE A 88 8.80 1.79 8.59
C ILE A 88 9.12 1.31 10.00
N GLU A 89 9.16 2.21 10.99
CA GLU A 89 9.37 1.85 12.40
C GLU A 89 8.35 0.80 12.88
N TYR A 90 7.09 0.96 12.47
CA TYR A 90 6.03 -0.01 12.77
C TYR A 90 6.32 -1.39 12.17
N ILE A 91 6.68 -1.46 10.88
CA ILE A 91 7.01 -2.73 10.20
C ILE A 91 8.20 -3.43 10.87
N LEU A 92 9.27 -2.68 11.18
CA LEU A 92 10.46 -3.23 11.83
C LEU A 92 10.17 -3.76 13.23
N ASN A 93 9.32 -3.08 13.99
CA ASN A 93 8.92 -3.54 15.32
C ASN A 93 8.02 -4.78 15.28
N LEU A 94 7.17 -4.93 14.25
CA LEU A 94 6.41 -6.17 14.06
C LEU A 94 7.34 -7.36 13.85
N ARG A 95 8.39 -7.19 13.04
CA ARG A 95 9.36 -8.27 12.76
C ARG A 95 10.14 -8.70 14.00
N ARG A 96 10.56 -7.76 14.84
CA ARG A 96 11.34 -8.08 16.08
C ARG A 96 10.58 -9.00 17.03
N ARG A 97 9.25 -8.88 17.11
CA ARG A 97 8.40 -9.73 17.96
C ARG A 97 8.29 -11.20 17.51
N PHE A 98 8.77 -11.54 16.33
CA PHE A 98 8.77 -12.93 15.84
C PHE A 98 10.13 -13.62 16.03
N TYR A 99 11.13 -12.94 16.61
CA TYR A 99 12.46 -13.48 16.91
C TYR A 99 12.76 -13.55 18.42
N GLU A 100 11.74 -13.31 19.26
CA GLU A 100 11.71 -13.59 20.71
C GLU A 100 10.77 -14.77 20.95
#